data_AF-A0A3A6DMD8-F1
#
_entry.id   AF-A0A3A6DMD8-F1
#
_cell.length_a   1.000
_cell.length_b   1.000
_cell.length_c   1.000
_cell.angle_alpha   90.00
_cell.angle_beta   90.00
_cell.angle_gamma   90.00
#
_symmetry.space_group_name_H-M   'P 1'
#
loop_
_entity.id
_entity.type
_entity.pdbx_description
1 polymer ?
#
loop_
_entity_poly.entity_id
_entity_poly.type
_entity_poly.pdbx_seq_one_letter_code
_entity_poly.pdbx_strand_id
1 'polypeptide(L)'
;MSVKNCEYRGRFRSKIVSFRMSPEESVLLDRKVKMSGMKKQDYLIQSVNNSNIVIYGNPYVYRSLKRELEIYIQLFNEIQHLDELDVDDLEILEYMLEIIRNLKNKKEAQIKARKETF
;
A
#
# COMPACT_ATOMS: atom_id res chain seq x y z
N MET A 1 15.58 -6.85 26.62
CA MET A 1 15.44 -7.99 25.68
C MET A 1 14.56 -7.55 24.52
N SER A 2 15.06 -7.62 23.28
CA SER A 2 14.29 -7.28 22.08
C SER A 2 13.07 -8.19 21.98
N VAL A 3 11.88 -7.60 21.83
CA VAL A 3 10.60 -8.31 21.72
C VAL A 3 10.72 -9.25 20.52
N LYS A 4 10.87 -10.55 20.78
CA LYS A 4 10.90 -11.58 19.74
C LYS A 4 9.59 -11.44 18.96
N ASN A 5 9.71 -11.09 17.67
CA ASN A 5 8.60 -10.79 16.78
C ASN A 5 7.87 -12.10 16.45
N CYS A 6 7.11 -12.59 17.43
CA CYS A 6 6.31 -13.79 17.37
C CYS A 6 5.00 -13.45 16.66
N GLU A 7 4.75 -14.11 15.53
CA GLU A 7 3.47 -14.02 14.84
C GLU A 7 2.36 -14.62 15.72
N TYR A 8 1.10 -14.22 15.51
CA TYR A 8 -0.08 -14.77 16.18
C TYR A 8 -0.17 -16.31 16.13
N ARG A 9 0.46 -16.93 15.12
CA ARG A 9 0.57 -18.39 14.93
C ARG A 9 1.79 -19.04 15.60
N GLY A 10 2.52 -18.33 16.47
CA GLY A 10 3.70 -18.85 17.17
C GLY A 10 4.96 -18.97 16.31
N ARG A 11 4.99 -18.36 15.12
CA ARG A 11 6.15 -18.39 14.22
C ARG A 11 7.09 -17.23 14.54
N PHE A 12 8.37 -17.52 14.68
CA PHE A 12 9.39 -16.49 14.84
C PHE A 12 9.95 -16.07 13.48
N ARG A 13 9.89 -14.77 13.19
CA ARG A 13 10.47 -14.20 11.97
C ARG A 13 11.99 -14.04 12.16
N SER A 14 12.71 -15.16 12.03
CA SER A 14 14.16 -15.26 12.25
C SER A 14 15.01 -15.19 10.98
N LYS A 15 14.38 -15.12 9.81
CA LYS A 15 15.05 -15.07 8.49
C LYS A 15 14.87 -13.70 7.84
N ILE A 16 15.95 -13.22 7.24
CA ILE A 16 15.97 -12.01 6.41
C ILE A 16 15.78 -12.42 4.96
N VAL A 17 14.88 -11.74 4.26
CA VAL A 17 14.70 -11.85 2.81
C VAL A 17 14.95 -10.47 2.23
N SER A 18 15.85 -10.37 1.26
CA SER A 18 16.19 -9.12 0.57
C SER A 18 16.08 -9.31 -0.94
N PHE A 19 15.69 -8.24 -1.62
CA PHE A 19 15.59 -8.17 -3.08
C PHE A 19 16.03 -6.77 -3.53
N ARG A 20 16.45 -6.65 -4.79
CA ARG A 20 16.83 -5.36 -5.39
C ARG A 20 15.58 -4.72 -5.98
N MET A 21 15.51 -3.41 -5.89
CA MET A 21 14.45 -2.57 -6.47
C MET A 21 15.09 -1.34 -7.08
N SER A 22 14.47 -0.78 -8.13
CA SER A 22 14.80 0.56 -8.58
C SER A 22 14.41 1.59 -7.50
N PRO A 23 14.97 2.81 -7.55
CA PRO A 23 14.51 3.90 -6.70
C PRO A 23 13.01 4.18 -6.85
N GLU A 24 12.47 4.18 -8.07
CA GLU A 24 11.04 4.41 -8.31
C GLU A 24 10.17 3.31 -7.67
N GLU A 25 10.50 2.04 -7.91
CA GLU A 25 9.78 0.90 -7.32
C GLU A 25 9.78 0.97 -5.79
N SER A 26 10.88 1.43 -5.19
CA SER A 26 10.99 1.55 -3.73
C SER A 26 10.04 2.63 -3.16
N VAL A 27 9.86 3.74 -3.89
CA VAL A 27 8.95 4.83 -3.54
C VAL A 27 7.49 4.37 -3.68
N LEU A 28 7.17 3.67 -4.76
CA LEU A 28 5.85 3.07 -4.98
C LEU A 28 5.46 2.15 -3.82
N LEU A 29 6.37 1.24 -3.43
CA LEU A 29 6.15 0.32 -2.33
C LEU A 29 5.91 1.08 -1.02
N ASP A 30 6.71 2.10 -0.73
CA ASP A 30 6.56 2.88 0.49
C ASP A 30 5.23 3.65 0.55
N ARG A 31 4.75 4.20 -0.57
CA ARG A 31 3.42 4.83 -0.67
C ARG A 31 2.31 3.80 -0.42
N LYS A 32 2.36 2.63 -1.09
CA LYS A 32 1.38 1.53 -0.90
C LYS A 32 1.33 1.04 0.55
N VAL A 33 2.49 0.91 1.20
CA VAL A 33 2.60 0.52 2.62
C VAL A 33 2.00 1.58 3.55
N LYS A 34 2.30 2.87 3.32
CA LYS A 34 1.74 3.96 4.12
C LYS A 34 0.22 4.04 4.05
N MET A 35 -0.35 3.86 2.85
CA MET A 35 -1.81 3.85 2.65
C MET A 35 -2.50 2.65 3.27
N SER A 36 -1.85 1.48 3.27
CA SER A 36 -2.41 0.28 3.94
C SER A 36 -2.40 0.39 5.46
N GLY A 37 -1.58 1.28 6.04
CA GLY A 37 -1.44 1.44 7.49
C GLY A 37 -0.79 0.23 8.18
N MET A 38 -0.17 -0.64 7.40
CA MET A 38 0.49 -1.85 7.87
C MET A 38 2.00 -1.61 8.05
N LYS A 39 2.66 -2.49 8.79
CA LYS A 39 4.13 -2.54 8.78
C LYS A 39 4.60 -3.07 7.43
N LYS A 40 5.70 -2.52 6.91
CA LYS A 40 6.32 -2.95 5.62
C LYS A 40 6.54 -4.47 5.56
N GLN A 41 6.96 -5.09 6.67
CA GLN A 41 7.12 -6.54 6.77
C GLN A 41 5.80 -7.29 6.58
N ASP A 42 4.72 -6.90 7.26
CA ASP A 42 3.43 -7.58 7.16
C ASP A 42 2.81 -7.38 5.78
N TYR A 43 2.96 -6.19 5.20
CA TYR A 43 2.52 -5.88 3.84
C TYR A 43 3.21 -6.77 2.80
N LEU A 44 4.54 -6.87 2.85
CA LEU A 44 5.32 -7.70 1.92
C LEU A 44 4.97 -9.18 2.08
N ILE A 45 4.79 -9.67 3.31
CA ILE A 45 4.39 -11.06 3.55
C ILE A 45 3.00 -11.34 2.99
N GLN A 46 2.02 -10.44 3.13
CA GLN A 46 0.69 -10.62 2.55
C GLN A 46 0.74 -10.59 1.02
N SER A 47 1.48 -9.64 0.46
CA SER A 47 1.68 -9.49 -0.99
C SER A 47 2.29 -10.76 -1.61
N VAL A 48 3.38 -11.30 -1.04
CA VAL A 48 4.04 -12.52 -1.53
C VAL A 48 3.16 -13.76 -1.38
N ASN A 49 2.40 -13.86 -0.30
CA ASN A 49 1.55 -15.03 -0.04
C ASN A 49 0.28 -15.06 -0.91
N ASN A 50 0.10 -14.13 -1.86
CA ASN A 50 -1.13 -13.96 -2.66
C ASN A 50 -2.40 -13.85 -1.80
N SER A 51 -2.26 -13.42 -0.54
CA SER A 51 -3.38 -13.15 0.33
C SER A 51 -3.92 -11.78 -0.03
N ASN A 52 -5.25 -11.61 -0.05
CA ASN A 52 -5.85 -10.27 -0.14
C ASN A 52 -5.20 -9.37 0.92
N ILE A 53 -4.71 -8.21 0.51
CA ILE A 53 -4.17 -7.23 1.45
C ILE A 53 -5.37 -6.70 2.23
N VAL A 54 -5.41 -7.02 3.52
CA VAL A 54 -6.52 -6.62 4.41
C VAL A 54 -6.12 -5.33 5.13
N ILE A 55 -6.81 -4.25 4.77
CA ILE A 55 -6.61 -2.92 5.31
C ILE A 55 -7.76 -2.62 6.25
N TYR A 56 -7.45 -2.45 7.54
CA TYR A 56 -8.43 -2.08 8.55
C TYR A 56 -8.54 -0.55 8.61
N GLY A 57 -9.76 -0.01 8.63
CA GLY A 57 -9.98 1.43 8.74
C GLY A 57 -9.56 1.97 10.11
N ASN A 58 -8.29 2.33 10.27
CA ASN A 58 -7.76 2.98 11.48
C ASN A 58 -7.49 4.49 11.22
N PRO A 59 -7.38 5.33 12.26
CA PRO A 59 -7.12 6.77 12.10
C PRO A 59 -5.83 7.11 11.31
N TYR A 60 -4.82 6.24 11.37
CA TYR A 60 -3.58 6.38 10.58
C TYR A 60 -3.83 6.14 9.09
N VAL A 61 -4.61 5.13 8.71
CA VAL A 61 -5.00 4.86 7.32
C VAL A 61 -5.75 6.05 6.75
N TYR A 62 -6.75 6.58 7.46
CA TYR A 62 -7.48 7.77 7.02
C TYR A 62 -6.56 9.00 6.87
N ARG A 63 -5.61 9.19 7.79
CA ARG A 63 -4.63 10.28 7.71
C ARG A 63 -3.69 10.12 6.51
N SER A 64 -3.22 8.90 6.24
CA SER A 64 -2.37 8.60 5.09
C SER A 64 -3.12 8.83 3.78
N LEU A 65 -4.35 8.31 3.66
CA LEU A 65 -5.22 8.53 2.49
C LEU A 65 -5.49 10.01 2.26
N LYS A 66 -5.77 10.78 3.32
CA LYS A 66 -5.97 12.23 3.21
C LYS A 66 -4.73 12.94 2.64
N ARG A 67 -3.52 12.57 3.09
CA ARG A 67 -2.28 13.16 2.59
C ARG A 67 -2.03 12.82 1.12
N GLU A 68 -2.26 11.57 0.72
CA GLU A 68 -2.14 11.17 -0.68
C GLU A 68 -3.16 11.93 -1.55
N LEU A 69 -4.40 12.10 -1.08
CA LEU A 69 -5.39 12.94 -1.76
C LEU A 69 -4.93 14.40 -1.89
N GLU A 70 -4.32 14.99 -0.86
CA GLU A 70 -3.77 16.35 -0.93
C GLU A 70 -2.66 16.46 -1.99
N ILE A 71 -1.79 15.44 -2.11
CA ILE A 71 -0.75 15.37 -3.15
C ILE A 71 -1.39 15.34 -4.54
N TYR A 72 -2.40 14.50 -4.76
CA TYR A 72 -3.09 14.44 -6.06
C TYR A 72 -3.87 15.71 -6.38
N ILE A 73 -4.48 16.37 -5.39
CA ILE A 73 -5.13 17.66 -5.59
C ILE A 73 -4.11 18.70 -6.06
N GLN A 74 -2.92 18.73 -5.47
CA GLN A 74 -1.85 19.63 -5.92
C GLN A 74 -1.39 19.28 -7.33
N LEU A 75 -1.12 18.00 -7.61
CA LEU A 75 -0.73 17.52 -8.93
C LEU A 75 -1.75 17.92 -10.00
N PHE A 76 -3.04 17.70 -9.75
CA PHE A 76 -4.12 18.06 -10.68
C PHE A 76 -4.30 19.56 -10.88
N ASN A 77 -3.87 20.40 -9.94
CA ASN A 77 -3.87 21.85 -10.12
C ASN A 77 -2.67 22.35 -10.92
N GLU A 78 -1.56 21.59 -10.93
CA GLU A 78 -0.32 21.96 -11.64
C GLU A 78 -0.32 21.50 -13.10
N ILE A 79 -0.85 20.30 -13.37
CA ILE A 79 -0.92 19.77 -14.73
C ILE A 79 -2.01 20.47 -15.56
N GLN A 80 -1.78 20.61 -16.87
CA GLN A 80 -2.77 21.13 -17.80
C GLN A 80 -3.49 20.02 -18.56
N HIS A 81 -2.80 18.90 -18.80
CA HIS A 81 -3.33 17.74 -19.49
C HIS A 81 -3.14 16.47 -18.66
N LEU A 82 -4.11 15.56 -18.74
CA LEU A 82 -4.08 14.29 -17.99
C LEU A 82 -2.97 13.35 -18.46
N ASP A 83 -2.47 13.55 -19.69
CA ASP A 83 -1.39 12.76 -20.30
C ASP A 83 -0.02 13.08 -19.67
N GLU A 84 0.07 14.09 -18.80
CA GLU A 84 1.26 14.42 -18.02
C GLU A 84 1.41 13.53 -16.77
N LEU A 85 0.37 12.75 -16.41
CA LEU A 85 0.48 11.81 -15.30
C LEU A 85 1.32 10.60 -15.69
N ASP A 86 2.26 10.27 -14.81
CA ASP A 86 3.03 9.04 -14.92
C ASP A 86 2.15 7.81 -14.66
N VAL A 87 2.53 6.68 -15.24
CA VAL A 87 1.87 5.38 -15.07
C VAL A 87 1.87 4.97 -13.58
N ASP A 88 2.96 5.27 -12.88
CA ASP A 88 3.14 5.03 -11.46
C ASP A 88 2.13 5.81 -10.61
N ASP A 89 1.89 7.09 -10.95
CA ASP A 89 0.91 7.92 -10.26
C ASP A 89 -0.52 7.44 -10.54
N LEU A 90 -0.81 6.94 -11.75
CA LEU A 90 -2.09 6.30 -12.05
C LEU A 90 -2.30 5.02 -11.25
N GLU A 91 -1.26 4.19 -11.10
CA GLU A 91 -1.33 2.94 -10.33
C GLU A 91 -1.61 3.20 -8.84
N ILE A 92 -0.93 4.19 -8.26
CA ILE A 92 -1.15 4.61 -6.87
C ILE A 92 -2.56 5.19 -6.71
N LEU A 93 -3.03 5.98 -7.66
CA LEU A 93 -4.38 6.58 -7.65
C LEU A 93 -5.44 5.48 -7.68
N GLU A 94 -5.31 4.48 -8.57
CA GLU A 94 -6.22 3.34 -8.64
C GLU A 94 -6.24 2.59 -7.30
N TYR A 95 -5.07 2.29 -6.74
CA TYR A 95 -4.94 1.59 -5.46
C TYR A 95 -5.60 2.37 -4.32
N MET A 96 -5.36 3.68 -4.23
CA MET A 96 -5.96 4.55 -3.22
C MET A 96 -7.49 4.58 -3.33
N LEU A 97 -8.03 4.71 -4.55
CA LEU A 97 -9.47 4.69 -4.79
C LEU A 97 -10.10 3.34 -4.43
N GLU A 98 -9.39 2.24 -4.68
CA GLU A 98 -9.81 0.89 -4.29
C GLU A 98 -9.88 0.76 -2.75
N ILE A 99 -8.91 1.30 -2.01
CA ILE A 99 -8.97 1.36 -0.54
C ILE A 99 -10.21 2.12 -0.09
N ILE A 100 -10.41 3.34 -0.61
CA ILE A 100 -11.52 4.22 -0.21
C ILE A 100 -12.87 3.56 -0.49
N ARG A 101 -13.04 3.00 -1.69
CA ARG A 101 -14.28 2.31 -2.10
C ARG A 101 -14.59 1.13 -1.19
N ASN A 102 -13.58 0.35 -0.83
CA ASN A 102 -13.78 -0.81 0.04
C ASN A 102 -14.04 -0.39 1.50
N LEU A 103 -13.35 0.62 2.03
CA LEU A 103 -13.59 1.17 3.37
C LEU A 103 -14.95 1.87 3.51
N LYS A 104 -15.50 2.42 2.42
CA LYS A 104 -16.84 3.03 2.41
C LYS A 104 -17.94 1.98 2.61
N ASN A 105 -17.77 0.80 2.01
CA ASN A 105 -18.78 -0.27 2.02
C ASN A 105 -18.61 -1.26 3.17
N LYS A 106 -17.41 -1.35 3.76
CA LYS A 106 -17.04 -2.29 4.83
C LYS A 106 -16.05 -1.61 5.77
N LYS A 107 -16.06 -1.98 7.06
CA LYS A 107 -15.03 -1.50 8.03
C LYS A 107 -13.59 -1.96 7.68
N GLU A 108 -13.45 -2.80 6.66
CA GLU A 108 -12.21 -3.43 6.20
C GLU A 108 -12.17 -3.40 4.67
N ALA A 109 -11.02 -2.99 4.11
CA ALA A 109 -10.74 -3.08 2.70
C ALA A 109 -9.93 -4.34 2.38
N GLN A 110 -10.37 -5.08 1.37
CA GLN A 110 -9.65 -6.26 0.86
C GLN A 110 -9.24 -5.96 -0.56
N ILE A 111 -7.94 -5.80 -0.78
CA ILE A 111 -7.39 -5.54 -2.12
C ILE A 111 -6.78 -6.83 -2.63
N LYS A 112 -7.24 -7.26 -3.81
CA LYS A 112 -6.62 -8.39 -4.52
C LYS A 112 -5.31 -7.88 -5.11
N ALA A 113 -4.20 -8.54 -4.81
CA ALA A 113 -2.97 -8.31 -5.55
C ALA A 113 -3.23 -8.68 -7.02
N ARG A 114 -3.29 -7.68 -7.91
CA ARG A 114 -3.52 -7.89 -9.34
C ARG A 114 -2.22 -8.48 -9.90
N LYS A 115 -2.29 -9.67 -10.50
CA LYS A 115 -1.18 -10.23 -11.27
C LYS A 115 -1.28 -9.69 -12.68
N GLU A 116 -0.30 -8.92 -13.11
CA GLU A 116 -0.01 -8.88 -14.53
C GLU A 116 0.46 -10.29 -14.91
N THR A 117 -0.30 -10.91 -15.80
CA THR A 117 0.04 -12.22 -16.35
C THR A 117 1.05 -11.94 -17.46
N PHE A 118 2.32 -12.30 -17.24
CA PHE A 118 3.32 -12.35 -18.29
C PHE A 118 3.02 -13.50 -19.25
#